data_AF-A0A161SCI3-F1
#
_entry.id   AF-A0A161SCI3-F1
#
_cell.length_a   1.000
_cell.length_b   1.000
_cell.length_c   1.000
_cell.angle_alpha   90.00
_cell.angle_beta   90.00
_cell.angle_gamma   90.00
#
_symmetry.space_group_name_H-M   'P 1'
#
loop_
_entity.id
_entity.type
_entity.pdbx_description
1 polymer ?
#
loop_
_entity_poly.entity_id
_entity_poly.type
_entity_poly.pdbx_seq_one_letter_code
_entity_poly.pdbx_strand_id
1 'polypeptide(L)'
;MKEWMLDKSLRVLERMRTSAYSMEDYQYIDSKTEGKNGANRAWGLYAFLLHPDQRNEEAIVNLFIEEIKSRENDDWGGTSDAVKIGAYLVSLYQKMEYIPLFIRAKNSNFDMHCAFDRDYILSNGVEKTLSYVNNNDLEWKDDFMYLYNGPDNTLTWNEEDIERWKGNVGKCMNKWYIEPVLGDYGFFHFFSCIGDTDTASEIVSQWEKQVKEWKEEQWIMFLEFYEELDQKDKIVKAQEALLSFDLENKQRVDIFHSLGNCYLNIEDFEKSWSRLYEGLICLEKMDNWYKESCVNNYAQVIVKLILKINDMDNVISKEAVQWLQTNFEKLDINSSETLTSSIKVFDLIGDKENKKLSRRRLDLVKLYNKKWKLKNKKSELKFQIEEIDNKLKKLKKKVKSLESKLK
;
A
#
# COMPACT_ATOMS: atom_id res chain seq x y z
N MET A 1 20.60 8.14 -15.80
CA MET A 1 20.21 6.84 -15.21
C MET A 1 21.44 6.13 -14.65
N LYS A 2 21.34 5.38 -13.55
CA LYS A 2 22.51 4.71 -12.95
C LYS A 2 22.84 3.40 -13.69
N GLU A 3 24.12 3.18 -13.98
CA GLU A 3 24.63 2.05 -14.78
C GLU A 3 24.15 0.68 -14.27
N TRP A 4 24.07 0.50 -12.95
CA TRP A 4 23.60 -0.75 -12.33
C TRP A 4 22.14 -1.10 -12.66
N MET A 5 21.27 -0.09 -12.87
CA MET A 5 19.87 -0.32 -13.26
C MET A 5 19.74 -0.77 -14.71
N LEU A 6 20.56 -0.20 -15.60
CA LEU A 6 20.62 -0.62 -17.00
C LEU A 6 21.14 -2.06 -17.10
N ASP A 7 22.18 -2.38 -16.35
CA ASP A 7 22.76 -3.73 -16.30
C ASP A 7 21.78 -4.76 -15.69
N LYS A 8 21.07 -4.42 -14.60
CA LYS A 8 20.03 -5.30 -14.03
C LYS A 8 18.87 -5.52 -15.00
N SER A 9 18.38 -4.47 -15.66
CA SER A 9 17.29 -4.58 -16.64
C SER A 9 17.69 -5.37 -17.90
N LEU A 10 18.93 -5.25 -18.38
CA LEU A 10 19.43 -6.11 -19.47
C LEU A 10 19.42 -7.58 -19.09
N ARG A 11 19.87 -7.93 -17.87
CA ARG A 11 19.79 -9.32 -17.37
C ARG A 11 18.36 -9.84 -17.30
N VAL A 12 17.39 -8.97 -16.97
CA VAL A 12 15.97 -9.36 -17.00
C VAL A 12 15.55 -9.73 -18.42
N LEU A 13 15.89 -8.92 -19.42
CA LEU A 13 15.58 -9.21 -20.82
C LEU A 13 16.29 -10.47 -21.35
N GLU A 14 17.54 -10.70 -20.95
CA GLU A 14 18.28 -11.92 -21.30
C GLU A 14 17.63 -13.17 -20.68
N ARG A 15 17.20 -13.10 -19.42
CA ARG A 15 16.46 -14.18 -18.77
C ARG A 15 15.14 -14.46 -19.48
N MET A 16 14.38 -13.42 -19.84
CA MET A 16 13.15 -13.57 -20.62
C MET A 16 13.36 -14.27 -21.96
N ARG A 17 14.47 -13.96 -22.65
CA ARG A 17 14.79 -14.60 -23.95
C ARG A 17 15.20 -16.06 -23.81
N THR A 18 15.90 -16.38 -22.72
CA THR A 18 16.44 -17.72 -22.47
C THR A 18 15.44 -18.65 -21.78
N SER A 19 14.44 -18.11 -21.06
CA SER A 19 13.25 -18.85 -20.64
C SER A 19 12.43 -19.20 -21.88
N ALA A 20 12.80 -20.30 -22.53
CA ALA A 20 12.19 -20.75 -23.78
C ALA A 20 10.67 -20.85 -23.65
N TYR A 21 9.94 -19.91 -24.27
CA TYR A 21 8.53 -19.96 -24.62
C TYR A 21 7.45 -20.17 -23.53
N SER A 22 7.76 -20.62 -22.31
CA SER A 22 6.69 -20.93 -21.35
C SER A 22 6.10 -19.66 -20.70
N MET A 23 6.88 -18.58 -20.58
CA MET A 23 6.51 -17.36 -19.85
C MET A 23 5.92 -17.64 -18.45
N GLU A 24 6.16 -18.83 -17.89
CA GLU A 24 5.52 -19.33 -16.66
C GLU A 24 5.88 -18.46 -15.46
N ASP A 25 7.15 -18.02 -15.37
CA ASP A 25 7.64 -17.09 -14.35
C ASP A 25 7.03 -15.66 -14.47
N TYR A 26 6.24 -15.40 -15.51
CA TYR A 26 5.60 -14.12 -15.77
C TYR A 26 4.07 -14.23 -15.78
N GLN A 27 3.49 -15.42 -15.74
CA GLN A 27 2.04 -15.59 -15.73
C GLN A 27 1.44 -15.18 -14.38
N TYR A 28 0.24 -14.60 -14.42
CA TYR A 28 -0.57 -14.45 -13.23
C TYR A 28 -1.05 -15.83 -12.75
N ILE A 29 -0.88 -16.11 -11.46
CA ILE A 29 -1.27 -17.38 -10.83
C ILE A 29 -2.52 -17.18 -9.95
N ASP A 30 -2.34 -16.53 -8.80
CA ASP A 30 -3.42 -16.15 -7.88
C ASP A 30 -2.96 -15.02 -6.94
N SER A 31 -3.90 -14.30 -6.33
CA SER A 31 -3.61 -13.14 -5.48
C SER A 31 -2.74 -13.43 -4.24
N LYS A 32 -2.58 -14.71 -3.84
CA LYS A 32 -1.87 -15.10 -2.62
C LYS A 32 -0.43 -15.54 -2.89
N THR A 33 -0.13 -15.98 -4.10
CA THR A 33 1.17 -16.54 -4.50
C THR A 33 1.89 -15.71 -5.56
N GLU A 34 1.27 -14.61 -6.01
CA GLU A 34 1.74 -13.78 -7.12
C GLU A 34 3.09 -13.09 -6.91
N GLY A 35 3.56 -12.92 -5.68
CA GLY A 35 4.64 -11.98 -5.34
C GLY A 35 5.86 -12.02 -6.28
N LYS A 36 6.39 -13.22 -6.59
CA LYS A 36 7.54 -13.37 -7.50
C LYS A 36 7.19 -13.09 -8.97
N ASN A 37 6.06 -13.62 -9.45
CA ASN A 37 5.66 -13.46 -10.85
C ASN A 37 5.25 -12.01 -11.16
N GLY A 38 4.57 -11.34 -10.22
CA GLY A 38 4.29 -9.92 -10.30
C GLY A 38 5.56 -9.07 -10.37
N ALA A 39 6.56 -9.38 -9.54
CA ALA A 39 7.86 -8.72 -9.60
C ALA A 39 8.54 -8.91 -10.97
N ASN A 40 8.53 -10.14 -11.49
CA ASN A 40 9.10 -10.47 -12.80
C ASN A 40 8.43 -9.70 -13.93
N ARG A 41 7.09 -9.60 -13.94
CA ARG A 41 6.35 -8.82 -14.95
C ARG A 41 6.66 -7.34 -14.89
N ALA A 42 6.61 -6.76 -13.69
CA ALA A 42 6.93 -5.35 -13.49
C ALA A 42 8.36 -5.04 -13.96
N TRP A 43 9.33 -5.90 -13.64
CA TRP A 43 10.69 -5.79 -14.14
C TRP A 43 10.80 -5.95 -15.65
N GLY A 44 10.09 -6.89 -16.26
CA GLY A 44 10.09 -7.08 -17.71
C GLY A 44 9.57 -5.85 -18.45
N LEU A 45 8.43 -5.30 -18.01
CA LEU A 45 7.86 -4.07 -18.55
C LEU A 45 8.80 -2.88 -18.34
N TYR A 46 9.34 -2.72 -17.14
CA TYR A 46 10.32 -1.68 -16.86
C TYR A 46 11.58 -1.80 -17.73
N ALA A 47 12.09 -3.02 -17.94
CA ALA A 47 13.24 -3.25 -18.79
C ALA A 47 12.99 -2.89 -20.26
N PHE A 48 11.81 -3.20 -20.81
CA PHE A 48 11.42 -2.75 -22.14
C PHE A 48 11.19 -1.24 -22.25
N LEU A 49 10.83 -0.59 -21.15
CA LEU A 49 10.80 0.87 -21.06
C LEU A 49 12.20 1.46 -21.17
N LEU A 50 13.18 0.86 -20.47
CA LEU A 50 14.57 1.32 -20.44
C LEU A 50 15.37 1.02 -21.73
N HIS A 51 15.02 -0.05 -22.45
CA HIS A 51 15.75 -0.51 -23.64
C HIS A 51 14.86 -0.54 -24.89
N PRO A 52 14.58 0.62 -25.53
CA PRO A 52 13.69 0.71 -26.68
C PRO A 52 14.09 -0.16 -27.88
N ASP A 53 15.38 -0.36 -28.09
CA ASP A 53 15.98 -1.18 -29.14
C ASP A 53 15.81 -2.69 -28.89
N GLN A 54 15.54 -3.08 -27.64
CA GLN A 54 15.35 -4.47 -27.23
C GLN A 54 13.87 -4.88 -27.17
N ARG A 55 12.94 -3.98 -27.50
CA ARG A 55 11.49 -4.20 -27.40
C ARG A 55 11.03 -5.36 -28.27
N ASN A 56 10.20 -6.21 -27.67
CA ASN A 56 9.51 -7.30 -28.34
C ASN A 56 8.00 -7.11 -28.10
N GLU A 57 7.26 -6.88 -29.18
CA GLU A 57 5.83 -6.55 -29.11
C GLU A 57 5.01 -7.66 -28.43
N GLU A 58 5.21 -8.91 -28.85
CA GLU A 58 4.51 -10.06 -28.31
C GLU A 58 4.75 -10.22 -26.80
N ALA A 59 6.01 -10.11 -26.37
CA ALA A 59 6.36 -10.19 -24.95
C ALA A 59 5.73 -9.04 -24.14
N ILE A 60 5.80 -7.80 -24.64
CA ILE A 60 5.22 -6.63 -23.97
C ILE A 60 3.72 -6.78 -23.81
N VAL A 61 3.02 -7.18 -24.88
CA VAL A 61 1.56 -7.39 -24.86
C VAL A 61 1.19 -8.51 -23.89
N ASN A 62 1.93 -9.63 -23.89
CA ASN A 62 1.69 -10.73 -22.95
C ASN A 62 1.88 -10.28 -21.50
N LEU A 63 2.97 -9.55 -21.19
CA LEU A 63 3.19 -9.00 -19.85
C LEU A 63 2.05 -8.07 -19.41
N PHE A 64 1.58 -7.20 -20.32
CA PHE A 64 0.46 -6.31 -20.02
C PHE A 64 -0.85 -7.07 -19.76
N ILE A 65 -1.13 -8.11 -20.53
CA ILE A 65 -2.30 -9.00 -20.33
C ILE A 65 -2.26 -9.65 -18.94
N GLU A 66 -1.11 -10.17 -18.53
CA GLU A 66 -0.95 -10.81 -17.23
C GLU A 66 -1.03 -9.80 -16.07
N GLU A 67 -0.53 -8.57 -16.24
CA GLU A 67 -0.74 -7.49 -15.28
C GLU A 67 -2.22 -7.07 -15.15
N ILE A 68 -2.97 -7.06 -16.26
CA ILE A 68 -4.43 -6.83 -16.23
C ILE A 68 -5.12 -7.95 -15.45
N LYS A 69 -4.80 -9.22 -15.73
CA LYS A 69 -5.35 -10.37 -14.98
C LYS A 69 -5.07 -10.24 -13.48
N SER A 70 -3.87 -9.80 -13.10
CA SER A 70 -3.52 -9.56 -11.71
C SER A 70 -4.45 -8.54 -11.05
N ARG A 71 -4.75 -7.42 -11.72
CA ARG A 71 -5.66 -6.37 -11.17
C ARG A 71 -7.12 -6.80 -11.10
N GLU A 72 -7.58 -7.61 -12.05
CA GLU A 72 -8.95 -8.17 -12.05
C GLU A 72 -9.23 -9.10 -10.87
N ASN A 73 -8.17 -9.70 -10.32
CA ASN A 73 -8.26 -10.68 -9.25
C ASN A 73 -7.63 -10.16 -7.94
N ASP A 74 -7.43 -8.85 -7.82
CA ASP A 74 -6.89 -8.22 -6.62
C ASP A 74 -8.01 -7.96 -5.60
N ASP A 75 -8.05 -8.77 -4.54
CA ASP A 75 -9.09 -8.70 -3.50
C ASP A 75 -9.11 -7.36 -2.75
N TRP A 76 -7.99 -6.63 -2.77
CA TRP A 76 -7.82 -5.36 -2.05
C TRP A 76 -8.04 -4.13 -2.93
N GLY A 77 -8.21 -4.33 -4.24
CA GLY A 77 -8.18 -3.23 -5.22
C GLY A 77 -6.76 -2.70 -5.44
N GLY A 78 -6.68 -1.45 -5.87
CA GLY A 78 -5.42 -0.74 -6.08
C GLY A 78 -5.04 -0.53 -7.54
N THR A 79 -4.08 0.38 -7.73
CA THR A 79 -3.45 0.65 -9.03
C THR A 79 -2.06 0.02 -9.06
N SER A 80 -1.57 -0.30 -10.25
CA SER A 80 -0.18 -0.77 -10.43
C SER A 80 0.52 0.07 -11.47
N ASP A 81 1.70 0.58 -11.11
CA ASP A 81 2.59 1.28 -12.03
C ASP A 81 3.08 0.36 -13.15
N ALA A 82 3.21 -0.95 -12.90
CA ALA A 82 3.52 -1.92 -13.95
C ALA A 82 2.43 -1.93 -15.04
N VAL A 83 1.15 -1.84 -14.66
CA VAL A 83 0.04 -1.73 -15.64
C VAL A 83 0.12 -0.43 -16.44
N LYS A 84 0.50 0.69 -15.80
CA LYS A 84 0.70 1.98 -16.50
C LYS A 84 1.86 1.93 -17.48
N ILE A 85 2.99 1.32 -17.10
CA ILE A 85 4.15 1.12 -17.97
C ILE A 85 3.76 0.21 -19.16
N GLY A 86 3.06 -0.90 -18.89
CA GLY A 86 2.56 -1.81 -19.91
C GLY A 86 1.63 -1.12 -20.90
N ALA A 87 0.67 -0.34 -20.40
CA ALA A 87 -0.25 0.42 -21.25
C ALA A 87 0.49 1.42 -22.15
N TYR A 88 1.45 2.15 -21.58
CA TYR A 88 2.30 3.06 -22.36
C TYR A 88 3.05 2.32 -23.46
N LEU A 89 3.77 1.24 -23.13
CA LEU A 89 4.53 0.47 -24.10
C LEU A 89 3.65 -0.11 -25.22
N VAL A 90 2.49 -0.66 -24.88
CA VAL A 90 1.54 -1.20 -25.86
C VAL A 90 0.98 -0.07 -26.75
N SER A 91 0.74 1.12 -26.19
CA SER A 91 0.21 2.26 -26.95
C SER A 91 1.17 2.76 -28.05
N LEU A 92 2.47 2.51 -27.91
CA LEU A 92 3.48 2.90 -28.89
C LEU A 92 3.35 2.16 -30.23
N TYR A 93 2.73 0.98 -30.24
CA TYR A 93 2.53 0.19 -31.46
C TYR A 93 1.39 0.72 -32.33
N GLN A 94 0.48 1.54 -31.77
CA GLN A 94 -0.64 2.16 -32.51
C GLN A 94 -1.40 1.15 -33.39
N LYS A 95 -1.85 0.07 -32.74
CA LYS A 95 -2.68 -0.99 -33.31
C LYS A 95 -4.09 -0.94 -32.72
N MET A 96 -5.11 -1.10 -33.57
CA MET A 96 -6.52 -1.04 -33.15
C MET A 96 -6.91 -2.26 -32.32
N GLU A 97 -6.23 -3.38 -32.54
CA GLU A 97 -6.40 -4.66 -31.86
C GLU A 97 -6.09 -4.58 -30.36
N TYR A 98 -5.41 -3.53 -29.90
CA TYR A 98 -5.07 -3.32 -28.50
C TYR A 98 -6.06 -2.44 -27.72
N ILE A 99 -7.01 -1.79 -28.40
CA ILE A 99 -8.06 -1.02 -27.74
C ILE A 99 -8.81 -1.83 -26.66
N PRO A 100 -9.19 -3.11 -26.90
CA PRO A 100 -9.86 -3.92 -25.89
C PRO A 100 -9.01 -4.14 -24.63
N LEU A 101 -7.68 -4.18 -24.76
CA LEU A 101 -6.78 -4.34 -23.61
C LEU A 101 -6.81 -3.10 -22.72
N PHE A 102 -6.86 -1.89 -23.30
CA PHE A 102 -6.97 -0.65 -22.51
C PHE A 102 -8.32 -0.52 -21.82
N ILE A 103 -9.42 -0.91 -22.49
CA ILE A 103 -10.75 -0.96 -21.89
C ILE A 103 -10.76 -1.94 -20.70
N ARG A 104 -10.20 -3.14 -20.91
CA ARG A 104 -10.10 -4.17 -19.87
C ARG A 104 -9.24 -3.71 -18.69
N ALA A 105 -8.09 -3.07 -18.95
CA ALA A 105 -7.25 -2.48 -17.91
C ALA A 105 -8.00 -1.44 -17.08
N LYS A 106 -8.70 -0.51 -17.75
CA LYS A 106 -9.51 0.54 -17.12
C LYS A 106 -10.61 -0.04 -16.23
N ASN A 107 -11.22 -1.15 -16.63
CA ASN A 107 -12.35 -1.77 -15.93
C ASN A 107 -11.96 -2.94 -15.03
N SER A 108 -10.66 -3.17 -14.80
CA SER A 108 -10.19 -4.34 -14.04
C SER A 108 -10.63 -4.33 -12.56
N ASN A 109 -10.65 -3.16 -11.92
CA ASN A 109 -11.21 -2.96 -10.58
C ASN A 109 -11.62 -1.48 -10.38
N PHE A 110 -12.16 -1.14 -9.20
CA PHE A 110 -12.62 0.22 -8.89
C PHE A 110 -11.50 1.26 -8.98
N ASP A 111 -10.33 0.99 -8.40
CA ASP A 111 -9.22 1.96 -8.36
C ASP A 111 -8.62 2.18 -9.75
N MET A 112 -8.53 1.14 -10.57
CA MET A 112 -8.17 1.25 -11.98
C MET A 112 -9.21 2.06 -12.77
N HIS A 113 -10.51 1.85 -12.49
CA HIS A 113 -11.57 2.66 -13.11
C HIS A 113 -11.51 4.13 -12.72
N CYS A 114 -10.94 4.47 -11.57
CA CYS A 114 -10.69 5.87 -11.20
C CYS A 114 -9.38 6.40 -11.78
N ALA A 115 -8.28 5.66 -11.68
CA ALA A 115 -6.92 6.18 -11.87
C ALA A 115 -6.25 5.83 -13.21
N PHE A 116 -6.66 4.75 -13.89
CA PHE A 116 -6.10 4.40 -15.18
C PHE A 116 -6.54 5.41 -16.25
N ASP A 117 -5.62 5.84 -17.10
CA ASP A 117 -5.95 6.84 -18.10
C ASP A 117 -6.83 6.23 -19.20
N ARG A 118 -8.01 6.80 -19.45
CA ARG A 118 -8.89 6.29 -20.50
C ARG A 118 -8.42 6.71 -21.88
N ASP A 119 -7.62 7.76 -21.98
CA ASP A 119 -7.12 8.32 -23.24
C ASP A 119 -6.27 7.30 -24.03
N TYR A 120 -5.77 6.24 -23.37
CA TYR A 120 -5.15 5.08 -24.01
C TYR A 120 -6.03 4.42 -25.08
N ILE A 121 -7.37 4.43 -24.94
CA ILE A 121 -8.28 3.87 -25.95
C ILE A 121 -8.23 4.64 -27.28
N LEU A 122 -7.73 5.88 -27.26
CA LEU A 122 -7.57 6.77 -28.41
C LEU A 122 -6.10 6.92 -28.84
N SER A 123 -5.19 6.07 -28.33
CA SER A 123 -3.75 6.13 -28.67
C SER A 123 -3.45 6.03 -30.17
N ASN A 124 -4.39 5.53 -30.98
CA ASN A 124 -4.32 5.47 -32.44
C ASN A 124 -4.71 6.77 -33.16
N GLY A 125 -5.11 7.81 -32.43
CA GLY A 125 -5.75 9.03 -32.96
C GLY A 125 -7.28 8.94 -32.89
N VAL A 126 -7.93 10.08 -32.68
CA VAL A 126 -9.40 10.17 -32.46
C VAL A 126 -10.17 9.71 -33.69
N GLU A 127 -9.93 10.32 -34.84
CA GLU A 127 -10.67 10.07 -36.08
C GLU A 127 -10.50 8.63 -36.55
N LYS A 128 -9.25 8.15 -36.55
CA LYS A 128 -8.91 6.79 -36.96
C LYS A 128 -9.60 5.76 -36.08
N THR A 129 -9.62 5.99 -34.77
CA THR A 129 -10.25 5.09 -33.81
C THR A 129 -11.77 5.09 -33.96
N LEU A 130 -12.40 6.26 -34.01
CA LEU A 130 -13.85 6.36 -34.19
C LEU A 130 -14.32 5.75 -35.51
N SER A 131 -13.58 5.98 -36.61
CA SER A 131 -13.87 5.36 -37.90
C SER A 131 -13.81 3.83 -37.81
N TYR A 132 -12.78 3.28 -37.16
CA TYR A 132 -12.68 1.83 -36.94
C TYR A 132 -13.85 1.29 -36.10
N VAL A 133 -14.18 1.94 -34.98
CA VAL A 133 -15.25 1.49 -34.08
C VAL A 133 -16.64 1.59 -34.73
N ASN A 134 -16.88 2.63 -35.52
CA ASN A 134 -18.18 2.83 -36.17
C ASN A 134 -18.42 1.87 -37.32
N ASN A 135 -17.37 1.50 -38.06
CA ASN A 135 -17.47 0.68 -39.26
C ASN A 135 -17.37 -0.84 -39.02
N ASN A 136 -17.07 -1.26 -37.79
CA ASN A 136 -16.96 -2.68 -37.44
C ASN A 136 -17.98 -3.06 -36.36
N ASP A 137 -18.39 -4.33 -36.38
CA ASP A 137 -19.19 -4.94 -35.32
C ASP A 137 -18.22 -5.52 -34.27
N LEU A 138 -18.11 -4.85 -33.12
CA LEU A 138 -17.09 -5.11 -32.13
C LEU A 138 -17.76 -5.35 -30.76
N GLU A 139 -17.42 -6.46 -30.12
CA GLU A 139 -18.03 -6.86 -28.83
C GLU A 139 -17.85 -5.82 -27.71
N TRP A 140 -16.78 -5.03 -27.80
CA TRP A 140 -16.39 -4.01 -26.82
C TRP A 140 -16.83 -2.59 -27.23
N LYS A 141 -17.65 -2.44 -28.28
CA LYS A 141 -18.08 -1.13 -28.80
C LYS A 141 -18.82 -0.30 -27.77
N ASP A 142 -19.74 -0.89 -27.02
CA ASP A 142 -20.53 -0.16 -26.03
C ASP A 142 -19.65 0.35 -24.88
N ASP A 143 -18.70 -0.47 -24.41
CA ASP A 143 -17.74 -0.06 -23.38
C ASP A 143 -16.82 1.07 -23.88
N PHE A 144 -16.37 0.98 -25.14
CA PHE A 144 -15.62 2.06 -25.77
C PHE A 144 -16.44 3.35 -25.82
N MET A 145 -17.70 3.30 -26.27
CA MET A 145 -18.55 4.49 -26.38
C MET A 145 -18.87 5.09 -25.00
N TYR A 146 -19.02 4.25 -23.97
CA TYR A 146 -19.17 4.71 -22.58
C TYR A 146 -17.92 5.46 -22.09
N LEU A 147 -16.73 4.89 -22.31
CA LEU A 147 -15.48 5.53 -21.91
C LEU A 147 -15.18 6.79 -22.74
N TYR A 148 -15.55 6.77 -24.02
CA TYR A 148 -15.36 7.88 -24.95
C TYR A 148 -16.28 9.08 -24.62
N ASN A 149 -17.57 8.84 -24.45
CA ASN A 149 -18.53 9.92 -24.19
C ASN A 149 -18.54 10.37 -22.72
N GLY A 150 -18.13 9.46 -21.82
CA GLY A 150 -18.25 9.64 -20.37
C GLY A 150 -19.69 9.48 -19.88
N PRO A 151 -19.90 9.50 -18.55
CA PRO A 151 -21.21 9.24 -17.96
C PRO A 151 -22.31 10.22 -18.39
N ASP A 152 -21.95 11.46 -18.75
CA ASP A 152 -22.90 12.52 -19.13
C ASP A 152 -22.89 12.85 -20.65
N ASN A 153 -22.16 12.09 -21.46
CA ASN A 153 -21.96 12.36 -22.90
C ASN A 153 -21.40 13.75 -23.24
N THR A 154 -20.59 14.32 -22.35
CA THR A 154 -20.06 15.69 -22.48
C THR A 154 -18.61 15.75 -22.95
N LEU A 155 -17.94 14.60 -23.05
CA LEU A 155 -16.53 14.57 -23.40
C LEU A 155 -16.34 14.63 -24.90
N THR A 156 -15.43 15.51 -25.30
CA THR A 156 -15.04 15.67 -26.69
C THR A 156 -13.52 15.78 -26.72
N TRP A 157 -12.85 14.74 -27.20
CA TRP A 157 -11.43 14.83 -27.56
C TRP A 157 -11.30 15.21 -29.03
N ASN A 158 -10.32 16.05 -29.33
CA ASN A 158 -9.81 16.22 -30.67
C ASN A 158 -8.40 15.62 -30.79
N GLU A 159 -7.84 15.61 -32.00
CA GLU A 159 -6.49 15.07 -32.23
C GLU A 159 -5.40 15.81 -31.45
N GLU A 160 -5.53 17.12 -31.25
CA GLU A 160 -4.54 17.90 -30.48
C GLU A 160 -4.54 17.51 -29.00
N ASP A 161 -5.70 17.18 -28.44
CA ASP A 161 -5.82 16.71 -27.05
C ASP A 161 -5.08 15.38 -26.87
N ILE A 162 -5.26 14.44 -27.80
CA ILE A 162 -4.60 13.14 -27.77
C ILE A 162 -3.09 13.24 -28.01
N GLU A 163 -2.63 14.09 -28.92
CA GLU A 163 -1.20 14.31 -29.13
C GLU A 163 -0.55 14.99 -27.91
N ARG A 164 -1.24 15.95 -27.29
CA ARG A 164 -0.78 16.55 -26.02
C ARG A 164 -0.69 15.53 -24.91
N TRP A 165 -1.71 14.68 -24.79
CA TRP A 165 -1.74 13.59 -23.82
C TRP A 165 -0.58 12.62 -24.03
N LYS A 166 -0.33 12.11 -25.25
CA LYS A 166 0.81 11.23 -25.58
C LYS A 166 2.14 11.87 -25.17
N GLY A 167 2.32 13.15 -25.49
CA GLY A 167 3.50 13.91 -25.11
C GLY A 167 3.68 14.01 -23.59
N ASN A 168 2.59 14.21 -22.85
CA ASN A 168 2.61 14.27 -21.39
C ASN A 168 2.91 12.90 -20.76
N VAL A 169 2.28 11.82 -21.22
CA VAL A 169 2.54 10.46 -20.72
C VAL A 169 4.00 10.08 -20.96
N GLY A 170 4.54 10.36 -22.15
CA GLY A 170 5.97 10.12 -22.43
C GLY A 170 6.90 10.90 -21.50
N LYS A 171 6.59 12.17 -21.20
CA LYS A 171 7.34 12.97 -20.22
C LYS A 171 7.25 12.40 -18.81
N CYS A 172 6.07 11.92 -18.40
CA CYS A 172 5.88 11.27 -17.10
C CYS A 172 6.70 9.98 -17.01
N MET A 173 6.69 9.14 -18.06
CA MET A 173 7.49 7.92 -18.11
C MET A 173 8.99 8.21 -18.01
N ASN A 174 9.45 9.25 -18.72
CA ASN A 174 10.83 9.72 -18.62
C ASN A 174 11.17 10.19 -17.20
N LYS A 175 10.36 11.09 -16.63
CA LYS A 175 10.61 11.68 -15.32
C LYS A 175 10.60 10.65 -14.19
N TRP A 176 9.65 9.73 -14.20
CA TRP A 176 9.41 8.85 -13.05
C TRP A 176 10.16 7.52 -13.12
N TYR A 177 10.50 7.03 -14.32
CA TYR A 177 11.02 5.67 -14.47
C TYR A 177 12.36 5.60 -15.22
N ILE A 178 12.61 6.48 -16.19
CA ILE A 178 13.84 6.43 -17.01
C ILE A 178 14.94 7.32 -16.41
N GLU A 179 14.60 8.55 -16.03
CA GLU A 179 15.51 9.49 -15.37
C GLU A 179 15.00 9.89 -13.99
N PRO A 180 14.77 8.91 -13.10
CA PRO A 180 14.21 9.18 -11.79
C PRO A 180 15.21 9.96 -10.93
N VAL A 181 14.68 10.88 -10.15
CA VAL A 181 15.40 11.50 -9.04
C VAL A 181 15.42 10.50 -7.89
N LEU A 182 16.58 10.11 -7.37
CA LEU A 182 16.65 9.06 -6.35
C LEU A 182 16.08 9.47 -4.98
N GLY A 183 15.89 10.77 -4.77
CA GLY A 183 15.13 11.31 -3.64
C GLY A 183 13.66 11.56 -3.96
N ASP A 184 13.13 10.95 -5.03
CA ASP A 184 11.69 10.90 -5.29
C ASP A 184 11.16 9.59 -4.72
N TYR A 185 10.23 9.71 -3.76
CA TYR A 185 9.62 8.57 -3.09
C TYR A 185 8.93 7.62 -4.07
N GLY A 186 8.39 8.12 -5.19
CA GLY A 186 7.67 7.29 -6.15
C GLY A 186 8.53 6.22 -6.81
N PHE A 187 9.80 6.52 -7.12
CA PHE A 187 10.70 5.55 -7.77
C PHE A 187 11.15 4.45 -6.80
N PHE A 188 11.43 4.80 -5.55
CA PHE A 188 11.67 3.83 -4.48
C PHE A 188 10.43 2.97 -4.24
N HIS A 189 9.27 3.60 -4.09
CA HIS A 189 8.00 2.95 -3.78
C HIS A 189 7.59 1.93 -4.86
N PHE A 190 7.87 2.23 -6.14
CA PHE A 190 7.66 1.27 -7.23
C PHE A 190 8.37 -0.07 -6.98
N PHE A 191 9.67 -0.06 -6.63
CA PHE A 191 10.43 -1.28 -6.40
C PHE A 191 10.05 -1.98 -5.10
N SER A 192 9.71 -1.19 -4.07
CA SER A 192 9.21 -1.73 -2.81
C SER A 192 7.87 -2.46 -2.99
N CYS A 193 6.92 -1.87 -3.71
CA CYS A 193 5.60 -2.45 -3.98
C CYS A 193 5.66 -3.77 -4.77
N ILE A 194 6.65 -3.93 -5.65
CA ILE A 194 6.85 -5.19 -6.37
C ILE A 194 7.70 -6.19 -5.59
N GLY A 195 8.09 -5.88 -4.34
CA GLY A 195 8.88 -6.75 -3.47
C GLY A 195 10.37 -6.86 -3.80
N ASP A 196 10.91 -5.98 -4.65
CA ASP A 196 12.35 -5.93 -4.93
C ASP A 196 13.06 -5.00 -3.93
N THR A 197 13.14 -5.48 -2.69
CA THR A 197 13.76 -4.77 -1.57
C THR A 197 15.24 -4.49 -1.79
N ASP A 198 15.93 -5.30 -2.60
CA ASP A 198 17.35 -5.10 -2.92
C ASP A 198 17.53 -3.85 -3.79
N THR A 199 16.72 -3.70 -4.85
CA THR A 199 16.74 -2.48 -5.69
C THR A 199 16.29 -1.26 -4.90
N ALA A 200 15.21 -1.39 -4.12
CA ALA A 200 14.72 -0.30 -3.28
C ALA A 200 15.81 0.16 -2.28
N SER A 201 16.51 -0.78 -1.63
CA SER A 201 17.63 -0.48 -0.73
C SER A 201 18.81 0.19 -1.44
N GLU A 202 19.16 -0.28 -2.64
CA GLU A 202 20.24 0.34 -3.43
C GLU A 202 19.85 1.77 -3.85
N ILE A 203 18.60 2.03 -4.26
CA ILE A 203 18.10 3.38 -4.57
C ILE A 203 18.31 4.33 -3.38
N VAL A 204 17.90 3.90 -2.17
CA VAL A 204 18.03 4.71 -0.95
C VAL A 204 19.51 4.93 -0.61
N SER A 205 20.35 3.89 -0.65
CA SER A 205 21.81 4.00 -0.41
C SER A 205 22.47 4.99 -1.38
N GLN A 206 22.02 4.96 -2.63
CA GLN A 206 22.52 5.80 -3.70
C GLN A 206 22.04 7.26 -3.59
N TRP A 207 20.84 7.48 -3.05
CA TRP A 207 20.35 8.80 -2.66
C TRP A 207 21.11 9.35 -1.45
N GLU A 208 21.33 8.56 -0.40
CA GLU A 208 22.08 8.95 0.80
C GLU A 208 23.46 9.53 0.45
N LYS A 209 24.19 8.88 -0.47
CA LYS A 209 25.51 9.34 -0.94
C LYS A 209 25.46 10.71 -1.64
N GLN A 210 24.29 11.15 -2.12
CA GLN A 210 24.09 12.44 -2.78
C GLN A 210 23.65 13.53 -1.80
N VAL A 211 23.18 13.17 -0.60
CA VAL A 211 22.81 14.13 0.45
C VAL A 211 24.06 14.78 1.01
N LYS A 212 24.26 16.06 0.67
CA LYS A 212 25.41 16.86 1.16
C LYS A 212 25.16 17.47 2.53
N GLU A 213 23.91 17.80 2.81
CA GLU A 213 23.45 18.43 4.04
C GLU A 213 22.14 17.75 4.46
N TRP A 214 22.06 17.34 5.73
CA TRP A 214 20.91 16.65 6.27
C TRP A 214 19.99 17.64 6.97
N LYS A 215 18.91 18.03 6.29
CA LYS A 215 17.83 18.85 6.86
C LYS A 215 16.67 17.98 7.32
N GLU A 216 15.70 18.61 7.97
CA GLU A 216 14.51 17.94 8.50
C GLU A 216 13.82 17.10 7.42
N GLU A 217 13.62 17.64 6.22
CA GLU A 217 12.94 16.94 5.13
C GLU A 217 13.70 15.70 4.65
N GLN A 218 15.05 15.74 4.66
CA GLN A 218 15.85 14.57 4.31
C GLN A 218 15.77 13.50 5.39
N TRP A 219 15.70 13.87 6.67
CA TRP A 219 15.52 12.90 7.74
C TRP A 219 14.12 12.27 7.76
N ILE A 220 13.07 13.05 7.44
CA ILE A 220 11.71 12.54 7.26
C ILE A 220 11.70 11.51 6.14
N MET A 221 12.25 11.86 4.97
CA MET A 221 12.27 10.93 3.83
C MET A 221 13.15 9.69 4.10
N PHE A 222 14.26 9.84 4.83
CA PHE A 222 15.06 8.71 5.28
C PHE A 222 14.27 7.79 6.22
N LEU A 223 13.49 8.36 7.15
CA LEU A 223 12.62 7.59 8.03
C LEU A 223 11.59 6.81 7.21
N GLU A 224 10.87 7.46 6.30
CA GLU A 224 9.85 6.84 5.44
C GLU A 224 10.43 5.67 4.63
N PHE A 225 11.59 5.87 3.99
CA PHE A 225 12.26 4.80 3.25
C PHE A 225 12.58 3.58 4.10
N TYR A 226 13.10 3.79 5.31
CA TYR A 226 13.54 2.68 6.15
C TYR A 226 12.45 2.06 7.01
N GLU A 227 11.32 2.76 7.23
CA GLU A 227 10.08 2.15 7.72
C GLU A 227 9.53 1.15 6.70
N GLU A 228 9.51 1.52 5.41
CA GLU A 228 9.03 0.64 4.35
C GLU A 228 9.98 -0.56 4.08
N LEU A 229 11.29 -0.37 4.29
CA LEU A 229 12.29 -1.46 4.24
C LEU A 229 12.42 -2.28 5.55
N ASP A 230 11.66 -1.94 6.61
CA ASP A 230 11.76 -2.53 7.96
C ASP A 230 13.21 -2.58 8.53
N GLN A 231 14.01 -1.53 8.29
CA GLN A 231 15.39 -1.43 8.81
C GLN A 231 15.44 -0.66 10.13
N LYS A 232 15.28 -1.38 11.24
CA LYS A 232 15.12 -0.81 12.59
C LYS A 232 16.28 0.08 13.06
N ASP A 233 17.52 -0.27 12.76
CA ASP A 233 18.69 0.54 13.13
C ASP A 233 18.69 1.90 12.41
N LYS A 234 18.27 1.91 11.15
CA LYS A 234 18.11 3.12 10.35
C LYS A 234 16.94 3.97 10.83
N ILE A 235 15.80 3.35 11.15
CA ILE A 235 14.64 4.04 11.75
C ILE A 235 15.06 4.77 13.04
N VAL A 236 15.77 4.08 13.94
CA VAL A 236 16.28 4.69 15.19
C VAL A 236 17.19 5.87 14.88
N LYS A 237 18.16 5.70 13.97
CA LYS A 237 19.08 6.78 13.57
C LYS A 237 18.33 8.03 13.07
N ALA A 238 17.30 7.84 12.25
CA ALA A 238 16.50 8.93 11.70
C ALA A 238 15.74 9.67 12.78
N GLN A 239 15.05 8.91 13.65
CA GLN A 239 14.26 9.43 14.75
C GLN A 239 15.11 10.21 15.76
N GLU A 240 16.29 9.70 16.11
CA GLU A 240 17.26 10.41 16.96
C GLU A 240 17.72 11.73 16.31
N ALA A 241 17.96 11.74 15.00
CA ALA A 241 18.36 12.95 14.28
C ALA A 241 17.23 14.00 14.22
N LEU A 242 15.99 13.56 14.01
CA LEU A 242 14.81 14.45 13.96
C LEU A 242 14.59 15.22 15.27
N LEU A 243 14.96 14.65 16.42
CA LEU A 243 14.84 15.34 17.72
C LEU A 243 15.72 16.60 17.86
N SER A 244 16.71 16.78 16.97
CA SER A 244 17.54 18.00 16.93
C SER A 244 16.84 19.21 16.30
N PHE A 245 15.71 19.01 15.63
CA PHE A 245 14.91 20.06 15.00
C PHE A 245 13.83 20.61 15.94
N ASP A 246 13.26 21.77 15.58
CA ASP A 246 12.20 22.42 16.36
C ASP A 246 10.84 21.78 16.04
N LEU A 247 10.61 20.62 16.65
CA LEU A 247 9.38 19.84 16.47
C LEU A 247 8.30 20.21 17.50
N GLU A 248 7.05 20.17 17.07
CA GLU A 248 5.89 20.29 17.97
C GLU A 248 5.89 19.16 19.01
N ASN A 249 5.31 19.42 20.19
CA ASN A 249 5.25 18.43 21.27
C ASN A 249 4.64 17.10 20.81
N LYS A 250 3.61 17.14 19.94
CA LYS A 250 2.97 15.94 19.42
C LYS A 250 3.93 15.09 18.58
N GLN A 251 4.69 15.71 17.68
CA GLN A 251 5.68 15.02 16.85
C GLN A 251 6.79 14.41 17.73
N ARG A 252 7.26 15.15 18.74
CA ARG A 252 8.25 14.62 19.71
C ARG A 252 7.70 13.40 20.44
N VAL A 253 6.46 13.44 20.90
CA VAL A 253 5.79 12.33 21.59
C VAL A 253 5.73 11.08 20.70
N ASP A 254 5.42 11.22 19.41
CA ASP A 254 5.38 10.09 18.49
C ASP A 254 6.78 9.49 18.25
N ILE A 255 7.80 10.35 18.07
CA ILE A 255 9.20 9.93 17.92
C ILE A 255 9.70 9.20 19.17
N PHE A 256 9.48 9.77 20.35
CA PHE A 256 9.91 9.17 21.62
C PHE A 256 9.24 7.82 21.90
N HIS A 257 7.96 7.68 21.56
CA HIS A 257 7.25 6.41 21.64
C HIS A 257 7.91 5.36 20.74
N SER A 258 8.17 5.72 19.48
CA SER A 258 8.79 4.82 18.51
C SER A 258 10.20 4.39 18.96
N LEU A 259 11.03 5.35 19.38
CA LEU A 259 12.37 5.06 19.92
C LEU A 259 12.30 4.15 21.14
N GLY A 260 11.39 4.43 22.08
CA GLY A 260 11.14 3.59 23.25
C GLY A 260 10.85 2.14 22.88
N ASN A 261 9.99 1.92 21.88
CA ASN A 261 9.65 0.60 21.37
C ASN A 261 10.83 -0.06 20.62
N CYS A 262 11.59 0.71 19.83
CA CYS A 262 12.76 0.19 19.11
C CYS A 262 13.85 -0.29 20.08
N TYR A 263 14.19 0.51 21.08
CA TYR A 263 15.16 0.12 22.11
C TYR A 263 14.69 -1.06 22.96
N LEU A 264 13.39 -1.15 23.25
CA LEU A 264 12.81 -2.33 23.94
C LEU A 264 12.99 -3.63 23.13
N ASN A 265 12.86 -3.55 21.81
CA ASN A 265 12.99 -4.71 20.93
C ASN A 265 14.42 -5.26 20.87
N ILE A 266 15.42 -4.40 21.02
CA ILE A 266 16.85 -4.81 21.12
C ILE A 266 17.33 -4.97 22.57
N GLU A 267 16.40 -4.92 23.54
CA GLU A 267 16.66 -5.12 24.97
C GLU A 267 17.60 -4.08 25.62
N ASP A 268 17.68 -2.89 25.02
CA ASP A 268 18.30 -1.71 25.64
C ASP A 268 17.25 -1.01 26.53
N PHE A 269 16.99 -1.60 27.70
CA PHE A 269 15.94 -1.13 28.61
C PHE A 269 16.18 0.29 29.14
N GLU A 270 17.44 0.68 29.32
CA GLU A 270 17.81 2.01 29.79
C GLU A 270 17.45 3.08 28.75
N LYS A 271 17.86 2.90 27.49
CA LYS A 271 17.46 3.84 26.43
C LYS A 271 15.97 3.79 26.14
N SER A 272 15.36 2.61 26.21
CA SER A 272 13.91 2.46 26.05
C SER A 272 13.16 3.33 27.06
N TRP A 273 13.49 3.19 28.35
CA TRP A 273 12.86 4.00 29.39
C TRP A 273 13.18 5.49 29.26
N SER A 274 14.45 5.83 29.01
CA SER A 274 14.87 7.22 28.85
C SER A 274 14.06 7.95 27.78
N ARG A 275 13.91 7.34 26.59
CA ARG A 275 13.11 7.92 25.50
C ARG A 275 11.63 7.99 25.82
N LEU A 276 11.07 6.94 26.44
CA LEU A 276 9.67 6.98 26.90
C LEU A 276 9.46 8.10 27.90
N TYR A 277 10.36 8.27 28.87
CA TYR A 277 10.25 9.29 29.91
C TYR A 277 10.32 10.72 29.34
N GLU A 278 11.24 10.98 28.41
CA GLU A 278 11.27 12.26 27.67
C GLU A 278 9.97 12.53 26.92
N GLY A 279 9.40 11.49 26.30
CA GLY A 279 8.08 11.54 25.68
C GLY A 279 6.95 11.88 26.65
N LEU A 280 6.94 11.26 27.83
CA LEU A 280 5.96 11.55 28.89
C LEU A 280 6.04 13.02 29.34
N ILE A 281 7.24 13.59 29.47
CA ILE A 281 7.43 15.02 29.80
C ILE A 281 6.85 15.92 28.71
N CYS A 282 7.03 15.60 27.43
CA CYS A 282 6.43 16.36 26.32
C CYS A 282 4.90 16.25 26.32
N LEU A 283 4.39 15.05 26.60
CA LEU A 283 2.98 14.73 26.61
C LEU A 283 2.24 15.45 27.74
N GLU A 284 2.83 15.57 28.92
CA GLU A 284 2.26 16.33 30.05
C GLU A 284 2.12 17.84 29.79
N LYS A 285 2.84 18.38 28.78
CA LYS A 285 2.70 19.77 28.33
C LYS A 285 1.52 19.97 27.35
N MET A 286 0.88 18.89 26.92
CA MET A 286 -0.26 18.95 26.00
C MET A 286 -1.59 18.99 26.79
N ASP A 287 -2.51 19.83 26.34
CA ASP A 287 -3.85 19.91 26.93
C ASP A 287 -4.61 18.59 26.76
N ASN A 288 -5.25 18.11 27.84
CA ASN A 288 -6.01 16.86 27.83
C ASN A 288 -5.25 15.64 27.30
N TRP A 289 -3.92 15.59 27.50
CA TRP A 289 -3.06 14.54 26.97
C TRP A 289 -3.58 13.12 27.19
N TYR A 290 -4.23 12.83 28.32
CA TYR A 290 -4.77 11.52 28.66
C TYR A 290 -5.89 11.02 27.72
N LYS A 291 -6.44 11.90 26.87
CA LYS A 291 -7.40 11.56 25.81
C LYS A 291 -6.74 11.31 24.46
N GLU A 292 -5.47 11.68 24.30
CA GLU A 292 -4.76 11.46 23.06
C GLU A 292 -4.52 9.96 22.84
N SER A 293 -4.78 9.51 21.62
CA SER A 293 -4.63 8.08 21.27
C SER A 293 -3.20 7.57 21.45
N CYS A 294 -2.19 8.45 21.29
CA CYS A 294 -0.78 8.09 21.42
C CYS A 294 -0.41 7.65 22.85
N VAL A 295 -1.13 8.09 23.89
CA VAL A 295 -0.82 7.76 25.29
C VAL A 295 -1.07 6.28 25.59
N ASN A 296 -2.05 5.69 24.92
CA ASN A 296 -2.29 4.25 25.00
C ASN A 296 -1.11 3.45 24.46
N ASN A 297 -0.39 3.98 23.47
CA ASN A 297 0.78 3.35 22.91
C ASN A 297 1.95 3.39 23.91
N TYR A 298 2.15 4.51 24.63
CA TYR A 298 3.08 4.58 25.76
C TYR A 298 2.79 3.53 26.82
N ALA A 299 1.53 3.45 27.28
CA ALA A 299 1.15 2.45 28.27
C ALA A 299 1.42 1.01 27.81
N GLN A 300 1.25 0.72 26.51
CA GLN A 300 1.59 -0.57 25.94
C GLN A 300 3.10 -0.87 26.03
N VAL A 301 3.95 0.07 25.61
CA VAL A 301 5.42 -0.14 25.65
C VAL A 301 5.92 -0.20 27.09
N ILE A 302 5.44 0.66 27.98
CA ILE A 302 5.79 0.69 29.41
C ILE A 302 5.44 -0.65 30.09
N VAL A 303 4.24 -1.17 29.85
CA VAL A 303 3.83 -2.47 30.41
C VAL A 303 4.72 -3.61 29.88
N LYS A 304 5.07 -3.58 28.58
CA LYS A 304 5.99 -4.58 28.00
C LYS A 304 7.40 -4.46 28.59
N LEU A 305 7.91 -3.25 28.79
CA LEU A 305 9.19 -2.96 29.42
C LEU A 305 9.26 -3.55 30.84
N ILE A 306 8.26 -3.25 31.69
CA ILE A 306 8.18 -3.77 33.06
C ILE A 306 8.20 -5.31 33.07
N LEU A 307 7.42 -5.94 32.19
CA LEU A 307 7.35 -7.40 32.09
C LEU A 307 8.63 -8.03 31.52
N LYS A 308 9.36 -7.34 30.65
CA LYS A 308 10.64 -7.82 30.12
C LYS A 308 11.76 -7.73 31.16
N ILE A 309 11.84 -6.63 31.90
CA ILE A 309 12.82 -6.47 32.98
C ILE A 309 12.54 -7.50 34.08
N ASN A 310 11.26 -7.71 34.44
CA ASN A 310 10.79 -8.71 35.41
C ASN A 310 11.53 -8.66 36.77
N ASP A 311 12.00 -7.48 37.15
CA ASP A 311 12.63 -7.19 38.42
C ASP A 311 12.04 -5.89 38.95
N MET A 312 11.24 -5.97 40.02
CA MET A 312 10.58 -4.81 40.62
C MET A 312 11.53 -3.99 41.50
N ASP A 313 12.74 -4.50 41.78
CA ASP A 313 13.76 -3.72 42.48
C ASP A 313 14.58 -2.83 41.56
N ASN A 314 14.57 -3.12 40.26
CA ASN A 314 15.17 -2.31 39.23
C ASN A 314 14.57 -0.88 39.21
N VAL A 315 15.43 0.13 39.08
CA VAL A 315 15.06 1.56 39.11
C VAL A 315 14.05 1.89 37.99
N ILE A 316 14.29 1.39 36.77
CA ILE A 316 13.40 1.60 35.62
C ILE A 316 12.02 1.00 35.90
N SER A 317 11.96 -0.24 36.39
CA SER A 317 10.69 -0.87 36.75
C SER A 317 9.92 -0.05 37.78
N LYS A 318 10.59 0.47 38.82
CA LYS A 318 9.98 1.28 39.87
C LYS A 318 9.35 2.55 39.30
N GLU A 319 10.08 3.30 38.48
CA GLU A 319 9.61 4.54 37.86
C GLU A 319 8.46 4.28 36.86
N ALA A 320 8.63 3.28 36.01
CA ALA A 320 7.63 2.85 35.04
C ALA A 320 6.31 2.41 35.71
N VAL A 321 6.41 1.62 36.78
CA VAL A 321 5.28 1.20 37.61
C VAL A 321 4.61 2.39 38.24
N GLN A 322 5.37 3.31 38.85
CA GLN A 322 4.80 4.49 39.50
C GLN A 322 4.00 5.34 38.51
N TRP A 323 4.54 5.58 37.30
CA TRP A 323 3.82 6.33 36.28
C TRP A 323 2.53 5.61 35.87
N LEU A 324 2.61 4.29 35.63
CA LEU A 324 1.46 3.48 35.24
C LEU A 324 0.38 3.52 36.30
N GLN A 325 0.69 3.24 37.57
CA GLN A 325 -0.27 3.25 38.69
C GLN A 325 -0.95 4.61 38.83
N THR A 326 -0.20 5.70 38.71
CA THR A 326 -0.70 7.07 38.85
C THR A 326 -1.70 7.44 37.76
N ASN A 327 -1.50 6.93 36.54
CA ASN A 327 -2.24 7.42 35.38
C ASN A 327 -3.25 6.43 34.81
N PHE A 328 -3.15 5.13 35.14
CA PHE A 328 -3.92 4.05 34.50
C PHE A 328 -5.44 4.29 34.45
N GLU A 329 -6.01 4.84 35.52
CA GLU A 329 -7.44 5.14 35.59
C GLU A 329 -7.88 6.17 34.55
N LYS A 330 -7.03 7.17 34.25
CA LYS A 330 -7.30 8.24 33.29
C LYS A 330 -7.18 7.78 31.84
N LEU A 331 -6.42 6.70 31.59
CA LEU A 331 -6.15 6.21 30.25
C LEU A 331 -7.35 5.44 29.68
N ASP A 332 -7.66 5.68 28.40
CA ASP A 332 -8.70 4.96 27.66
C ASP A 332 -8.13 3.75 26.90
N ILE A 333 -7.56 2.81 27.65
CA ILE A 333 -6.92 1.61 27.07
C ILE A 333 -7.97 0.61 26.63
N ASN A 334 -8.09 0.43 25.31
CA ASN A 334 -9.03 -0.50 24.68
C ASN A 334 -8.35 -1.72 24.02
N SER A 335 -7.03 -1.84 24.10
CA SER A 335 -6.29 -3.00 23.58
C SER A 335 -6.36 -4.18 24.56
N SER A 336 -6.89 -5.32 24.07
CA SER A 336 -6.96 -6.55 24.87
C SER A 336 -5.59 -7.11 25.28
N GLU A 337 -4.57 -6.92 24.43
CA GLU A 337 -3.19 -7.33 24.71
C GLU A 337 -2.62 -6.47 25.85
N THR A 338 -2.72 -5.14 25.73
CA THR A 338 -2.24 -4.20 26.74
C THR A 338 -2.92 -4.47 28.08
N LEU A 339 -4.25 -4.60 28.12
CA LEU A 339 -4.98 -4.89 29.36
C LEU A 339 -4.59 -6.23 29.99
N THR A 340 -4.34 -7.27 29.18
CA THR A 340 -3.88 -8.57 29.68
C THR A 340 -2.49 -8.45 30.31
N SER A 341 -1.59 -7.71 29.68
CA SER A 341 -0.25 -7.47 30.20
C SER A 341 -0.26 -6.57 31.43
N SER A 342 -1.13 -5.55 31.47
CA SER A 342 -1.34 -4.70 32.65
C SER A 342 -1.83 -5.52 33.85
N ILE A 343 -2.73 -6.50 33.66
CA ILE A 343 -3.16 -7.40 34.75
C ILE A 343 -1.96 -8.14 35.35
N LYS A 344 -0.99 -8.58 34.54
CA LYS A 344 0.22 -9.25 35.02
C LYS A 344 1.09 -8.29 35.82
N VAL A 345 1.35 -7.09 35.30
CA VAL A 345 2.12 -6.05 36.00
C VAL A 345 1.48 -5.72 37.36
N PHE A 346 0.18 -5.44 37.39
CA PHE A 346 -0.52 -5.12 38.63
C PHE A 346 -0.57 -6.29 39.62
N ASP A 347 -0.51 -7.53 39.15
CA ASP A 347 -0.36 -8.69 40.02
C ASP A 347 1.03 -8.77 40.65
N LEU A 348 2.08 -8.52 39.85
CA LEU A 348 3.47 -8.53 40.32
C LEU A 348 3.72 -7.50 41.43
N ILE A 349 3.10 -6.32 41.33
CA ILE A 349 3.29 -5.23 42.30
C ILE A 349 2.22 -5.20 43.41
N GLY A 350 1.25 -6.12 43.38
CA GLY A 350 0.18 -6.19 44.40
C GLY A 350 -0.91 -5.11 44.30
N ASP A 351 -1.03 -4.42 43.17
CA ASP A 351 -2.04 -3.37 42.94
C ASP A 351 -3.41 -3.98 42.58
N LYS A 352 -4.22 -4.25 43.62
CA LYS A 352 -5.53 -4.89 43.47
C LYS A 352 -6.55 -4.03 42.74
N GLU A 353 -6.49 -2.71 42.90
CA GLU A 353 -7.45 -1.74 42.35
C GLU A 353 -7.29 -1.69 40.81
N ASN A 354 -6.07 -1.38 40.34
CA ASN A 354 -5.79 -1.28 38.92
C ASN A 354 -5.88 -2.64 38.22
N LYS A 355 -5.55 -3.75 38.90
CA LYS A 355 -5.80 -5.11 38.39
C LYS A 355 -7.28 -5.37 38.14
N LYS A 356 -8.16 -4.96 39.08
CA LYS A 356 -9.62 -5.11 38.94
C LYS A 356 -10.15 -4.23 37.82
N LEU A 357 -9.68 -2.98 37.71
CA LEU A 357 -10.05 -2.08 36.62
C LEU A 357 -9.65 -2.66 35.26
N SER A 358 -8.42 -3.17 35.13
CA SER A 358 -7.91 -3.81 33.91
C SER A 358 -8.78 -4.99 33.47
N ARG A 359 -9.17 -5.87 34.41
CA ARG A 359 -10.07 -7.00 34.14
C ARG A 359 -11.43 -6.54 33.63
N ARG A 360 -12.03 -5.53 34.28
CA ARG A 360 -13.32 -4.98 33.86
C ARG A 360 -13.25 -4.41 32.44
N ARG A 361 -12.21 -3.63 32.12
CA ARG A 361 -11.99 -3.09 30.77
C ARG A 361 -11.79 -4.22 29.74
N LEU A 362 -11.03 -5.26 30.10
CA LEU A 362 -10.80 -6.41 29.21
C LEU A 362 -12.10 -7.15 28.88
N ASP A 363 -12.97 -7.35 29.87
CA ASP A 363 -14.27 -7.98 29.65
C ASP A 363 -15.19 -7.12 28.76
N LEU A 364 -15.14 -5.80 28.92
CA LEU A 364 -15.87 -4.87 28.04
C LEU A 364 -15.36 -4.93 26.59
N VAL A 365 -14.04 -4.94 26.37
CA VAL A 365 -13.44 -5.10 25.04
C VAL A 365 -13.84 -6.43 24.41
N LYS A 366 -13.80 -7.53 25.16
CA LYS A 366 -14.26 -8.85 24.70
C LYS A 366 -15.74 -8.84 24.32
N LEU A 367 -16.58 -8.19 25.12
CA LEU A 367 -18.01 -8.07 24.84
C LEU A 367 -18.26 -7.23 23.58
N TYR A 368 -17.55 -6.11 23.42
CA TYR A 368 -17.62 -5.26 22.24
C TYR A 368 -17.24 -6.03 20.97
N ASN A 369 -16.10 -6.73 20.99
CA ASN A 369 -15.64 -7.56 19.87
C ASN A 369 -16.64 -8.66 19.52
N LYS A 370 -17.27 -9.29 20.53
CA LYS A 370 -18.34 -10.27 20.29
C LYS A 370 -19.56 -9.64 19.62
N LYS A 371 -20.01 -8.47 20.09
CA LYS A 371 -21.14 -7.73 19.49
C LYS A 371 -20.84 -7.31 18.05
N TRP A 372 -19.64 -6.80 17.79
CA TRP A 372 -19.21 -6.41 16.45
C TRP A 372 -19.20 -7.60 15.48
N LYS A 373 -18.63 -8.74 15.89
CA LYS A 373 -18.67 -9.99 15.10
C LYS A 373 -20.10 -10.44 14.79
N LEU A 374 -21.01 -10.36 15.76
CA LEU A 374 -22.43 -10.69 15.56
C LEU A 374 -23.11 -9.71 14.58
N LYS A 375 -22.80 -8.41 14.67
CA LYS A 375 -23.32 -7.40 13.73
C LYS A 375 -22.86 -7.66 12.31
N ASN A 376 -21.57 -7.94 12.11
CA ASN A 376 -21.02 -8.24 10.78
C ASN A 376 -21.60 -9.52 10.21
N LYS A 377 -21.71 -10.60 11.02
CA LYS A 377 -22.37 -11.84 10.60
C LYS A 377 -23.83 -11.61 10.21
N LYS A 378 -24.54 -10.73 10.92
CA LYS A 378 -25.92 -10.35 10.55
C LYS A 378 -25.97 -9.61 9.21
N SER A 379 -25.05 -8.68 8.96
CA SER A 379 -24.95 -7.97 7.68
C SER A 379 -24.61 -8.92 6.52
N GLU A 380 -23.67 -9.84 6.74
CA GLU A 380 -23.28 -10.87 5.77
C GLU A 380 -24.47 -11.79 5.42
N LEU A 381 -25.20 -12.29 6.43
CA LEU A 381 -26.41 -13.09 6.21
C LEU A 381 -27.48 -12.30 5.45
N LYS A 382 -27.64 -11.00 5.73
CA LYS A 382 -28.60 -10.15 5.02
C LYS A 382 -28.22 -10.03 3.54
N PHE A 383 -26.94 -9.82 3.24
CA PHE A 383 -26.44 -9.76 1.87
C PHE A 383 -26.65 -11.08 1.12
N GLN A 384 -26.37 -12.22 1.76
CA GLN A 384 -26.61 -13.56 1.19
C GLN A 384 -28.10 -13.79 0.89
N ILE A 385 -29.01 -13.35 1.77
CA ILE A 385 -30.47 -13.41 1.53
C ILE A 385 -30.86 -12.56 0.32
N GLU A 386 -30.37 -11.32 0.23
CA GLU A 386 -30.63 -10.42 -0.90
C GLU A 386 -30.11 -11.01 -2.24
N GLU A 387 -28.96 -11.68 -2.22
CA GLU A 387 -28.41 -12.38 -3.39
C GLU A 387 -29.28 -13.56 -3.83
N ILE A 388 -29.74 -14.39 -2.88
CA ILE A 388 -30.66 -15.52 -3.13
C ILE A 388 -31.98 -15.00 -3.71
N ASP A 389 -32.55 -13.94 -3.15
CA ASP A 389 -33.79 -13.34 -3.64
C ASP A 389 -33.64 -12.82 -5.08
N ASN A 390 -32.50 -12.21 -5.40
CA ASN A 390 -32.19 -11.75 -6.75
C ASN A 390 -32.03 -12.91 -7.74
N LYS A 391 -31.36 -13.99 -7.36
CA LYS A 391 -31.27 -15.23 -8.17
C LYS A 391 -32.66 -15.84 -8.39
N LEU A 392 -33.50 -15.88 -7.36
CA LEU A 392 -34.85 -16.42 -7.44
C LEU A 392 -35.77 -15.57 -8.33
N LYS A 393 -35.64 -14.24 -8.30
CA LYS A 393 -36.33 -13.33 -9.24
C LYS A 393 -35.89 -13.58 -10.68
N LYS A 394 -34.58 -13.73 -10.95
CA LYS A 394 -34.05 -14.05 -12.28
C LYS A 394 -34.59 -15.39 -12.80
N LEU A 395 -34.60 -16.43 -11.96
CA LEU A 395 -35.15 -17.75 -12.30
C LEU A 395 -36.65 -17.67 -12.62
N LYS A 396 -37.45 -16.98 -11.79
CA LYS A 396 -38.88 -16.78 -12.05
C LYS A 396 -39.13 -16.07 -13.39
N LYS A 397 -38.30 -15.08 -13.75
CA LYS A 397 -38.39 -14.39 -15.05
C LYS A 397 -38.06 -15.36 -16.21
N LYS A 398 -37.05 -16.23 -16.04
CA LYS A 398 -36.67 -17.24 -17.03
C LYS A 398 -37.76 -18.29 -17.23
N VAL A 399 -38.38 -18.80 -16.16
CA VAL A 399 -39.50 -19.76 -16.22
C VAL A 399 -40.68 -19.16 -16.99
N LYS A 400 -41.11 -17.93 -16.65
CA LYS A 400 -42.19 -17.25 -17.38
C LYS A 400 -41.89 -17.08 -18.88
N SER A 401 -40.64 -16.76 -19.23
CA SER A 401 -40.22 -16.64 -20.63
C SER A 401 -40.20 -17.98 -21.38
N LEU A 402 -39.99 -19.11 -20.69
CA LEU A 402 -40.04 -20.43 -21.29
C LEU A 402 -41.48 -20.90 -21.45
N GLU A 403 -42.34 -20.67 -20.45
CA GLU A 403 -43.77 -20.95 -20.51
C GLU A 403 -44.45 -20.20 -21.67
N SER A 404 -44.06 -18.95 -21.93
CA SER A 404 -44.58 -18.17 -23.06
C SER A 404 -44.08 -18.65 -24.43
N LYS A 405 -42.98 -19.39 -24.49
CA LYS A 405 -42.46 -20.00 -25.73
C LYS A 405 -43.07 -21.38 -26.00
N LEU A 406 -43.62 -22.03 -24.98
CA LEU A 406 -44.27 -23.34 -25.06
C LEU A 406 -45.76 -23.27 -25.40
N LYS A 407 -46.39 -22.11 -25.17
CA LYS A 407 -47.72 -21.77 -25.67
C LYS A 407 -47.60 -21.14 -27.04
#